data_AF-A0A842UU30-F1
#
_entry.id   AF-A0A842UU30-F1
#
_cell.length_a   1.000
_cell.length_b   1.000
_cell.length_c   1.000
_cell.angle_alpha   90.00
_cell.angle_beta   90.00
_cell.angle_gamma   90.00
#
_symmetry.space_group_name_H-M   'P 1'
#
loop_
_entity.id
_entity.type
_entity.pdbx_description
1 polymer ?
#
loop_
_entity_poly.entity_id
_entity_poly.type
_entity_poly.pdbx_seq_one_letter_code
_entity_poly.pdbx_strand_id
1 'polypeptide(L)'
;MAGDELKSLKDHIKKELKKGYSADLIKNSLIDAGFPSSEVYQAIEELKKEKVIKEQPKKPLFSGIFSKKAKKKGKKTKKTKKEPPKPVKIPEVPEIKAPTTKIKIEKPKIPEIKTKPVKTREEKPRRIWIFGFLAVLLIVVVVFGLAYVAPTKCETEACFISKANKCMAATFTNQIEGTTVYYETNNCVLTKKIQALDPSEPKEIVNAFLGKSMTCKFNKNDFSLLFLNSITGYLEACDGPLKDKIIEITGRM
;
A
#
# COMPACT_ATOMS: atom_id res chain seq x y z
N MET A 1 13.71 -23.32 -31.48
CA MET A 1 13.85 -24.12 -30.24
C MET A 1 12.94 -23.66 -29.10
N ALA A 2 12.26 -22.51 -29.20
CA ALA A 2 11.34 -22.01 -28.15
C ALA A 2 10.10 -22.90 -27.86
N GLY A 3 9.77 -23.86 -28.72
CA GLY A 3 8.59 -24.71 -28.54
C GLY A 3 8.72 -25.74 -27.40
N ASP A 4 9.93 -26.21 -27.12
CA ASP A 4 10.14 -27.30 -26.14
C ASP A 4 10.12 -26.78 -24.70
N GLU A 5 10.60 -25.56 -24.46
CA GLU A 5 10.58 -24.93 -23.14
C GLU A 5 9.15 -24.59 -22.70
N LEU A 6 8.34 -24.04 -23.62
CA LEU A 6 6.93 -23.74 -23.35
C LEU A 6 6.13 -25.00 -23.01
N LYS A 7 6.43 -26.13 -23.66
CA LYS A 7 5.79 -27.42 -23.38
C LYS A 7 6.16 -27.93 -21.98
N SER A 8 7.44 -27.87 -21.62
CA SER A 8 7.93 -28.24 -20.28
C SER A 8 7.27 -27.38 -19.19
N LEU A 9 7.16 -26.07 -19.42
CA LEU A 9 6.52 -25.13 -18.50
C LEU A 9 5.03 -25.46 -18.27
N LYS A 10 4.28 -25.72 -19.34
CA LYS A 10 2.86 -26.13 -19.25
C LYS A 10 2.69 -27.43 -18.47
N ASP A 11 3.56 -28.41 -18.68
CA ASP A 11 3.48 -29.69 -17.98
C ASP A 11 3.76 -29.52 -16.48
N HIS A 12 4.70 -28.63 -16.11
CA HIS A 12 4.93 -28.25 -14.73
C HIS A 12 3.71 -27.57 -14.11
N ILE A 13 3.10 -26.59 -14.79
CA ILE A 13 1.89 -25.90 -14.32
C ILE A 13 0.73 -26.90 -14.15
N LYS A 14 0.49 -27.80 -15.13
CA LYS A 14 -0.51 -28.87 -15.01
C LYS A 14 -0.28 -29.74 -13.78
N LYS A 15 0.98 -30.08 -13.47
CA LYS A 15 1.35 -30.90 -12.31
C LYS A 15 1.04 -30.21 -10.99
N GLU A 16 1.36 -28.93 -10.85
CA GLU A 16 1.06 -28.16 -9.63
C GLU A 16 -0.44 -27.91 -9.47
N LEU A 17 -1.16 -27.63 -10.56
CA LEU A 17 -2.63 -27.52 -10.54
C LEU A 17 -3.29 -28.83 -10.05
N LYS A 18 -2.78 -29.99 -10.47
CA LYS A 18 -3.26 -31.30 -9.99
C LYS A 18 -3.00 -31.53 -8.49
N LYS A 19 -2.00 -30.88 -7.90
CA LYS A 19 -1.75 -30.91 -6.46
C LYS A 19 -2.67 -29.96 -5.66
N GLY A 20 -3.46 -29.13 -6.35
CA GLY A 20 -4.44 -28.22 -5.74
C GLY A 20 -3.91 -26.82 -5.46
N TYR A 21 -2.76 -26.44 -6.01
CA TYR A 21 -2.29 -25.06 -5.93
C TYR A 21 -3.14 -24.14 -6.83
N SER A 22 -3.36 -22.90 -6.42
CA SER A 22 -4.07 -21.91 -7.23
C SER A 22 -3.18 -21.42 -8.39
N ALA A 23 -3.81 -21.08 -9.51
CA ALA A 23 -3.10 -20.58 -10.69
C ALA A 23 -2.27 -19.32 -10.37
N ASP A 24 -2.79 -18.43 -9.51
CA ASP A 24 -2.08 -17.20 -9.10
C ASP A 24 -0.81 -17.49 -8.30
N LEU A 25 -0.85 -18.52 -7.43
CA LEU A 25 0.30 -18.90 -6.61
C LEU A 25 1.39 -19.56 -7.47
N ILE A 26 0.99 -20.43 -8.41
CA ILE A 26 1.91 -21.04 -9.38
C ILE A 26 2.57 -19.96 -10.24
N LYS A 27 1.76 -19.00 -10.74
CA LYS A 27 2.24 -17.88 -11.54
C LYS A 27 3.33 -17.08 -10.83
N ASN A 28 3.07 -16.63 -9.60
CA ASN A 28 4.04 -15.85 -8.84
C ASN A 28 5.31 -16.66 -8.56
N SER A 29 5.16 -17.92 -8.16
CA SER A 29 6.31 -18.81 -7.90
C SER A 29 7.19 -19.05 -9.12
N LEU A 30 6.62 -19.07 -10.33
CA LEU A 30 7.40 -19.23 -11.56
C LEU A 30 8.13 -17.93 -11.93
N ILE A 31 7.48 -16.78 -11.76
CA ILE A 31 8.13 -15.48 -11.97
C ILE A 31 9.30 -15.31 -10.99
N ASP A 32 9.10 -15.68 -9.72
CA ASP A 32 10.16 -15.64 -8.70
C ASP A 32 11.31 -16.63 -9.00
N ALA A 33 11.02 -17.72 -9.71
CA ALA A 33 12.02 -18.69 -10.17
C ALA A 33 12.79 -18.21 -11.43
N GLY A 34 12.50 -17.01 -11.93
CA GLY A 34 13.20 -16.39 -13.06
C GLY A 34 12.57 -16.71 -14.43
N PHE A 35 11.38 -17.30 -14.49
CA PHE A 35 10.69 -17.49 -15.76
C PHE A 35 10.16 -16.15 -16.29
N PRO A 36 10.28 -15.88 -17.61
CA PRO A 36 9.75 -14.66 -18.19
C PRO A 36 8.23 -14.61 -18.02
N SER A 37 7.76 -13.49 -17.50
CA SER A 37 6.36 -13.34 -17.11
C SER A 37 5.40 -13.59 -18.29
N SER A 38 5.74 -13.12 -19.48
CA SER A 38 4.98 -13.33 -20.73
C SER A 38 4.71 -14.80 -21.03
N GLU A 39 5.70 -15.67 -20.91
CA GLU A 39 5.55 -17.12 -21.18
C GLU A 39 4.69 -17.80 -20.11
N VAL A 40 4.84 -17.40 -18.85
CA VAL A 40 4.01 -17.91 -17.74
C VAL A 40 2.53 -17.54 -17.96
N TYR A 41 2.26 -16.29 -18.38
CA TYR A 41 0.89 -15.85 -18.71
C TYR A 41 0.32 -16.63 -19.89
N GLN A 42 1.07 -16.73 -20.99
CA GLN A 42 0.64 -17.44 -22.19
C GLN A 42 0.35 -18.92 -21.89
N ALA A 43 1.23 -19.58 -21.14
CA ALA A 43 1.04 -20.97 -20.74
C ALA A 43 -0.23 -21.16 -19.91
N ILE A 44 -0.49 -20.31 -18.91
CA ILE A 44 -1.71 -20.39 -18.09
C ILE A 44 -2.97 -20.13 -18.93
N GLU A 45 -2.93 -19.18 -19.86
CA GLU A 45 -4.07 -18.85 -20.72
C GLU A 45 -4.41 -19.98 -21.69
N GLU A 46 -3.40 -20.61 -22.29
CA GLU A 46 -3.59 -21.78 -23.16
C GLU A 46 -4.14 -22.98 -22.36
N LEU A 47 -3.71 -23.17 -21.11
CA LEU A 47 -4.27 -24.20 -20.22
C LEU A 47 -5.74 -23.94 -19.83
N LYS A 48 -6.16 -22.67 -19.73
CA LYS A 48 -7.58 -22.31 -19.55
C LYS A 48 -8.38 -22.68 -20.81
N LYS A 49 -7.85 -22.41 -22.00
CA LYS A 49 -8.48 -22.75 -23.29
C LYS A 49 -8.63 -24.27 -23.48
N GLU A 50 -7.66 -25.06 -23.03
CA GLU A 50 -7.72 -26.54 -23.07
C GLU A 50 -8.77 -27.16 -22.12
N LYS A 51 -9.53 -26.37 -21.35
CA LYS A 51 -10.53 -26.83 -20.36
C LYS A 51 -9.95 -27.81 -19.30
N VAL A 52 -8.63 -27.86 -19.15
CA VAL A 52 -7.95 -28.68 -18.13
C VAL A 52 -8.19 -28.11 -16.73
N ILE A 53 -8.43 -26.79 -16.64
CA ILE A 53 -8.77 -26.10 -15.40
C ILE A 53 -10.29 -26.08 -15.26
N LYS A 54 -10.88 -27.14 -14.70
CA LYS A 54 -12.17 -26.97 -14.02
C LYS A 54 -11.87 -26.08 -12.81
N GLU A 55 -12.36 -24.84 -12.82
CA GLU A 55 -12.31 -23.97 -11.64
C GLU A 55 -12.87 -24.78 -10.47
N GLN A 56 -11.99 -25.25 -9.60
CA GLN A 56 -12.43 -25.90 -8.38
C GLN A 56 -13.11 -24.79 -7.57
N PRO A 57 -14.36 -24.99 -7.14
CA PRO A 57 -15.04 -24.01 -6.30
C PRO A 57 -14.12 -23.76 -5.11
N LYS A 58 -13.78 -22.49 -4.87
CA LYS A 58 -12.92 -22.03 -3.79
C LYS A 58 -13.40 -22.67 -2.49
N LYS A 59 -12.80 -23.81 -2.10
CA LYS A 59 -13.10 -24.42 -0.81
C LYS A 59 -12.62 -23.42 0.24
N PRO A 60 -13.47 -23.05 1.21
CA PRO A 60 -13.08 -22.12 2.25
C PRO A 60 -11.83 -22.68 2.94
N LEU A 61 -10.73 -21.94 2.79
CA LEU A 61 -9.53 -22.15 3.59
C LEU A 61 -9.97 -21.90 5.04
N PHE A 62 -9.84 -22.91 5.90
CA PHE A 62 -10.26 -22.97 7.30
C PHE A 62 -11.67 -23.51 7.61
N SER A 63 -11.73 -24.84 7.75
CA SER A 63 -12.34 -25.45 8.95
C SER A 63 -11.87 -26.92 9.03
N GLY A 64 -10.98 -27.25 9.97
CA GLY A 64 -10.63 -28.67 10.19
C GLY A 64 -9.28 -28.91 10.85
N ILE A 65 -9.20 -28.57 12.14
CA ILE A 65 -8.40 -29.34 13.10
C ILE A 65 -8.88 -30.79 13.01
N PHE A 66 -8.01 -31.79 12.77
CA PHE A 66 -8.06 -33.11 13.43
C PHE A 66 -6.90 -34.02 12.99
N SER A 67 -6.14 -34.46 13.99
CA SER A 67 -5.42 -35.73 14.16
C SER A 67 -5.03 -36.56 12.94
N LYS A 68 -3.72 -36.86 12.85
CA LYS A 68 -3.23 -38.24 12.68
C LYS A 68 -1.80 -38.41 13.19
N LYS A 69 -1.67 -39.17 14.29
CA LYS A 69 -0.43 -39.84 14.72
C LYS A 69 0.11 -40.68 13.57
N ALA A 70 1.36 -40.47 13.20
CA ALA A 70 2.12 -41.41 12.38
C ALA A 70 3.45 -41.74 13.08
N LYS A 71 3.53 -42.97 13.60
CA LYS A 71 4.79 -43.66 13.95
C LYS A 71 5.73 -43.60 12.74
N LYS A 72 6.90 -42.98 12.86
CA LYS A 72 7.98 -43.11 11.87
C LYS A 72 9.21 -43.73 12.52
N LYS A 73 9.51 -44.95 12.07
CA LYS A 73 10.75 -45.70 12.33
C LYS A 73 11.96 -44.87 11.89
N GLY A 74 13.03 -45.02 12.65
CA GLY A 74 14.24 -44.20 12.58
C GLY A 74 14.99 -44.30 11.26
N LYS A 75 15.54 -43.16 10.86
CA LYS A 75 16.69 -43.05 9.97
C LYS A 75 17.66 -42.09 10.65
N LYS A 76 18.78 -42.63 11.14
CA LYS A 76 19.87 -41.88 11.77
C LYS A 76 20.49 -40.96 10.72
N THR A 77 20.21 -39.66 10.79
CA THR A 77 21.05 -38.62 10.21
C THR A 77 21.84 -37.94 11.33
N LYS A 78 23.15 -37.83 11.10
CA LYS A 78 24.17 -37.28 12.00
C LYS A 78 23.79 -35.83 12.32
N LYS A 79 23.39 -35.59 13.58
CA LYS A 79 22.84 -34.34 14.09
C LYS A 79 24.00 -33.42 14.49
N THR A 80 24.29 -32.40 13.70
CA THR A 80 25.13 -31.28 14.12
C THR A 80 24.40 -30.56 15.25
N LYS A 81 25.04 -30.52 16.43
CA LYS A 81 24.51 -29.93 17.67
C LYS A 81 24.47 -28.41 17.52
N LYS A 82 23.40 -27.89 16.92
CA LYS A 82 23.03 -26.47 17.06
C LYS A 82 22.36 -26.30 18.41
N GLU A 83 23.00 -25.49 19.25
CA GLU A 83 22.54 -25.10 20.57
C GLU A 83 21.16 -24.42 20.44
N PRO A 84 20.16 -24.80 21.25
CA PRO A 84 18.85 -24.16 21.21
C PRO A 84 18.98 -22.70 21.66
N PRO A 85 18.37 -21.73 20.96
CA PRO A 85 18.32 -20.36 21.42
C PRO A 85 17.60 -20.30 22.76
N LYS A 86 18.22 -19.65 23.74
CA LYS A 86 17.64 -19.40 25.06
C LYS A 86 16.29 -18.69 24.91
N PRO A 87 15.25 -19.09 25.67
CA PRO A 87 13.97 -18.42 25.65
C PRO A 87 14.14 -16.97 26.13
N VAL A 88 13.89 -16.02 25.22
CA VAL A 88 13.84 -14.60 25.54
C VAL A 88 12.58 -14.38 26.39
N LYS A 89 12.79 -13.93 27.64
CA LYS A 89 11.71 -13.54 28.55
C LYS A 89 10.96 -12.37 27.94
N ILE A 90 9.69 -12.60 27.62
CA ILE A 90 8.76 -11.55 27.24
C ILE A 90 8.42 -10.78 28.54
N PRO A 91 8.70 -9.47 28.63
CA PRO A 91 8.31 -8.68 29.78
C PRO A 91 6.78 -8.62 29.88
N GLU A 92 6.30 -8.94 31.07
CA GLU A 92 4.90 -8.91 31.47
C GLU A 92 4.37 -7.47 31.36
N VAL A 93 3.33 -7.27 30.54
CA VAL A 93 2.70 -5.96 30.34
C VAL A 93 1.93 -5.61 31.62
N PRO A 94 2.24 -4.50 32.31
CA PRO A 94 1.53 -4.12 33.52
C PRO A 94 0.08 -3.75 33.21
N GLU A 95 -0.83 -4.38 33.94
CA GLU A 95 -2.27 -4.14 33.92
C GLU A 95 -2.59 -2.70 34.36
N ILE A 96 -3.03 -1.88 33.40
CA ILE A 96 -3.42 -0.48 33.64
C ILE A 96 -4.79 -0.46 34.33
N LYS A 97 -4.79 -0.23 35.65
CA LYS A 97 -6.01 -0.01 36.43
C LYS A 97 -6.59 1.37 36.12
N ALA A 98 -7.85 1.40 35.67
CA ALA A 98 -8.59 2.62 35.40
C ALA A 98 -8.86 3.44 36.70
N PRO A 99 -8.60 4.76 36.71
CA PRO A 99 -8.96 5.61 37.84
C PRO A 99 -10.45 5.93 37.82
N THR A 100 -11.21 5.38 38.77
CA THR A 100 -12.58 5.82 39.08
C THR A 100 -12.56 7.12 39.88
N THR A 101 -12.79 8.24 39.21
CA THR A 101 -12.92 9.55 39.85
C THR A 101 -14.35 9.73 40.40
N LYS A 102 -14.49 9.77 41.73
CA LYS A 102 -15.74 10.12 42.40
C LYS A 102 -15.94 11.64 42.34
N ILE A 103 -16.89 12.09 41.52
CA ILE A 103 -17.30 13.51 41.47
C ILE A 103 -18.21 13.78 42.67
N LYS A 104 -17.73 14.61 43.60
CA LYS A 104 -18.49 15.10 44.75
C LYS A 104 -19.33 16.31 44.30
N ILE A 105 -20.64 16.11 44.19
CA ILE A 105 -21.60 17.17 43.86
C ILE A 105 -21.83 18.00 45.12
N GLU A 106 -21.29 19.21 45.14
CA GLU A 106 -21.55 20.20 46.19
C GLU A 106 -22.80 21.01 45.82
N LYS A 107 -23.79 21.07 46.72
CA LYS A 107 -25.03 21.83 46.53
C LYS A 107 -24.72 23.34 46.46
N PRO A 108 -25.08 24.04 45.37
CA PRO A 108 -24.89 25.48 45.29
C PRO A 108 -25.86 26.20 46.24
N LYS A 109 -25.29 27.05 47.10
CA LYS A 109 -26.00 27.94 48.02
C LYS A 109 -26.57 29.11 47.21
N ILE A 110 -27.88 29.27 47.20
CA ILE A 110 -28.59 30.32 46.44
C ILE A 110 -28.45 31.65 47.20
N PRO A 111 -27.80 32.68 46.64
CA PRO A 111 -27.78 34.01 47.24
C PRO A 111 -29.07 34.78 46.94
N GLU A 112 -29.61 35.45 47.96
CA GLU A 112 -30.76 36.33 47.89
C GLU A 112 -30.60 37.44 46.84
N ILE A 113 -31.59 37.53 45.96
CA ILE A 113 -31.67 38.48 44.86
C ILE A 113 -32.16 39.83 45.41
N LYS A 114 -31.23 40.76 45.61
CA LYS A 114 -31.56 42.18 45.79
C LYS A 114 -31.84 42.81 44.42
N THR A 115 -33.11 43.06 44.13
CA THR A 115 -33.58 43.79 42.95
C THR A 115 -33.06 45.23 42.96
N LYS A 116 -32.01 45.48 42.17
CA LYS A 116 -31.55 46.83 41.82
C LYS A 116 -32.42 47.41 40.69
N PRO A 117 -32.65 48.73 40.66
CA PRO A 117 -33.47 49.39 39.67
C PRO A 117 -32.95 49.14 38.25
N VAL A 118 -33.89 48.82 37.36
CA VAL A 118 -33.70 48.48 35.95
C VAL A 118 -33.04 49.65 35.23
N LYS A 119 -31.74 49.52 34.97
CA LYS A 119 -31.05 50.35 33.96
C LYS A 119 -31.49 49.87 32.59
N THR A 120 -32.11 50.78 31.83
CA THR A 120 -32.42 50.65 30.41
C THR A 120 -31.18 50.13 29.68
N ARG A 121 -31.21 48.86 29.27
CA ARG A 121 -30.14 48.24 28.47
C ARG A 121 -30.17 48.88 27.11
N GLU A 122 -29.14 49.66 26.77
CA GLU A 122 -28.79 49.86 25.37
C GLU A 122 -28.73 48.49 24.70
N GLU A 123 -29.63 48.26 23.75
CA GLU A 123 -29.61 47.09 22.88
C GLU A 123 -28.36 47.16 22.00
N LYS A 124 -27.21 46.75 22.57
CA LYS A 124 -25.99 46.53 21.80
C LYS A 124 -26.34 45.60 20.64
N PRO A 125 -25.97 45.97 19.41
CA PRO A 125 -26.53 45.39 18.20
C PRO A 125 -26.16 43.91 18.12
N ARG A 126 -27.13 43.03 18.43
CA ARG A 126 -27.04 41.56 18.28
C ARG A 126 -26.57 41.12 16.89
N ARG A 127 -26.64 41.99 15.88
CA ARG A 127 -26.14 41.74 14.51
C ARG A 127 -24.63 41.54 14.44
N ILE A 128 -23.82 42.20 15.28
CA ILE A 128 -22.35 42.09 15.20
C ILE A 128 -21.87 40.67 15.58
N TRP A 129 -22.55 40.02 16.53
CA TRP A 129 -22.19 38.67 16.97
C TRP A 129 -22.48 37.59 15.92
N ILE A 130 -23.53 37.77 15.11
CA ILE A 130 -23.91 36.84 14.04
C ILE A 130 -22.85 36.82 12.94
N PHE A 131 -22.38 37.98 12.49
CA PHE A 131 -21.33 38.05 11.47
C PHE A 131 -20.00 37.47 11.97
N GLY A 132 -19.67 37.69 13.24
CA GLY A 132 -18.49 37.07 13.87
C GLY A 132 -18.58 35.53 13.87
N PHE A 133 -19.71 34.97 14.28
CA PHE A 133 -19.92 33.52 14.27
C PHE A 133 -19.85 32.92 12.85
N LEU A 134 -20.46 33.59 11.87
CA LEU A 134 -20.48 33.11 10.48
C LEU A 134 -19.08 33.15 9.85
N ALA A 135 -18.29 34.18 10.14
CA ALA A 135 -16.89 34.25 9.73
C ALA A 135 -16.04 33.13 10.36
N VAL A 136 -16.21 32.87 11.66
CA VAL A 136 -15.51 31.77 12.34
C VAL A 136 -15.91 30.41 11.76
N LEU A 137 -17.20 30.17 11.51
CA LEU A 137 -17.68 28.93 10.91
C LEU A 137 -17.13 28.73 9.49
N LEU A 138 -17.04 29.79 8.69
CA LEU A 138 -16.41 29.75 7.36
C LEU A 138 -14.92 29.38 7.46
N ILE A 139 -14.19 29.97 8.41
CA ILE A 139 -12.78 29.62 8.65
C ILE A 139 -12.65 28.15 9.05
N VAL A 140 -13.50 27.63 9.94
CA VAL A 140 -13.49 26.21 10.33
C VAL A 140 -13.72 25.32 9.11
N VAL A 141 -14.71 25.60 8.26
CA VAL A 141 -14.99 24.82 7.05
C VAL A 141 -13.81 24.83 6.07
N VAL A 142 -13.15 25.97 5.87
CA VAL A 142 -11.97 26.07 5.01
C VAL A 142 -10.80 25.27 5.58
N VAL A 143 -10.51 25.39 6.88
CA VAL A 143 -9.42 24.66 7.53
C VAL A 143 -9.68 23.15 7.51
N PHE A 144 -10.91 22.72 7.81
CA PHE A 144 -11.29 21.31 7.76
C PHE A 144 -11.26 20.78 6.33
N GLY A 145 -11.77 21.53 5.36
CA GLY A 145 -11.76 21.17 3.94
C GLY A 145 -10.36 20.95 3.39
N LEU A 146 -9.40 21.83 3.72
CA LEU A 146 -8.01 21.67 3.31
C LEU A 146 -7.33 20.46 3.95
N ALA A 147 -7.66 20.12 5.20
CA ALA A 147 -7.09 18.97 5.89
C ALA A 147 -7.47 17.62 5.26
N TYR A 148 -8.67 17.49 4.68
CA TYR A 148 -9.12 16.24 4.05
C TYR A 148 -8.45 15.93 2.71
N VAL A 149 -7.78 16.91 2.09
CA VAL A 149 -7.15 16.75 0.77
C VAL A 149 -5.67 16.33 0.90
N ALA A 150 -5.13 16.25 2.12
CA ALA A 150 -3.75 15.83 2.33
C ALA A 150 -3.55 14.36 1.91
N PRO A 151 -2.57 14.05 1.04
CA PRO A 151 -2.31 12.67 0.64
C PRO A 151 -1.78 11.85 1.82
N THR A 152 -2.21 10.59 1.91
CA THR A 152 -1.78 9.68 2.99
C THR A 152 -0.33 9.23 2.75
N LYS A 153 0.57 9.45 3.71
CA LYS A 153 1.93 8.93 3.64
C LYS A 153 1.93 7.43 3.90
N CYS A 154 2.44 6.64 2.96
CA CYS A 154 2.64 5.19 3.09
C CYS A 154 4.11 4.89 3.32
N GLU A 155 4.40 4.03 4.30
CA GLU A 155 5.75 3.53 4.58
C GLU A 155 6.08 2.22 3.84
N THR A 156 5.04 1.50 3.40
CA THR A 156 5.17 0.20 2.74
C THR A 156 4.53 0.22 1.35
N GLU A 157 5.08 -0.58 0.43
CA GLU A 157 4.55 -0.77 -0.92
C GLU A 157 3.09 -1.25 -0.90
N ALA A 158 2.78 -2.19 0.01
CA ALA A 158 1.43 -2.73 0.16
C ALA A 158 0.40 -1.66 0.58
N CYS A 159 0.79 -0.71 1.43
CA CYS A 159 -0.05 0.44 1.78
C CYS A 159 -0.35 1.28 0.54
N PHE A 160 0.69 1.62 -0.22
CA PHE A 160 0.55 2.48 -1.39
C PHE A 160 -0.29 1.82 -2.49
N ILE A 161 -0.02 0.55 -2.81
CA ILE A 161 -0.78 -0.24 -3.80
C ILE A 161 -2.27 -0.33 -3.40
N SER A 162 -2.57 -0.55 -2.12
CA SER A 162 -3.96 -0.61 -1.62
C SER A 162 -4.70 0.72 -1.79
N LYS A 163 -4.01 1.85 -1.57
CA LYS A 163 -4.57 3.20 -1.76
C LYS A 163 -4.71 3.56 -3.24
N ALA A 164 -3.70 3.26 -4.05
CA ALA A 164 -3.69 3.49 -5.50
C ALA A 164 -4.81 2.71 -6.20
N ASN A 165 -5.01 1.43 -5.85
CA ASN A 165 -6.11 0.62 -6.40
C ASN A 165 -7.50 1.16 -6.07
N LYS A 166 -7.63 1.96 -5.00
CA LYS A 166 -8.86 2.69 -4.62
C LYS A 166 -8.87 4.12 -5.15
N CYS A 167 -7.86 4.52 -5.92
CA CYS A 167 -7.66 5.86 -6.47
C CYS A 167 -7.64 6.97 -5.40
N MET A 168 -7.16 6.64 -4.21
CA MET A 168 -7.05 7.58 -3.09
C MET A 168 -5.72 8.32 -3.12
N ALA A 169 -5.71 9.55 -2.61
CA ALA A 169 -4.50 10.35 -2.47
C ALA A 169 -3.48 9.67 -1.53
N ALA A 170 -2.29 9.33 -2.02
CA ALA A 170 -1.21 8.73 -1.22
C ALA A 170 0.18 9.09 -1.74
N THR A 171 1.19 9.07 -0.86
CA THR A 171 2.60 9.28 -1.21
C THR A 171 3.46 8.12 -0.72
N PHE A 172 4.50 7.77 -1.48
CA PHE A 172 5.46 6.73 -1.14
C PHE A 172 6.83 7.08 -1.74
N THR A 173 7.92 6.74 -1.06
CA THR A 173 9.28 6.92 -1.57
C THR A 173 9.96 5.57 -1.61
N ASN A 174 10.52 5.20 -2.76
CA ASN A 174 11.28 3.96 -2.92
C ASN A 174 12.69 4.26 -3.45
N GLN A 175 13.63 3.37 -3.14
CA GLN A 175 14.98 3.42 -3.69
C GLN A 175 15.19 2.21 -4.61
N ILE A 176 15.52 2.47 -5.88
CA ILE A 176 15.72 1.46 -6.91
C ILE A 176 17.12 1.68 -7.47
N GLU A 177 18.02 0.72 -7.27
CA GLU A 177 19.39 0.75 -7.81
C GLU A 177 20.12 2.07 -7.52
N GLY A 178 20.03 2.56 -6.28
CA GLY A 178 20.65 3.83 -5.87
C GLY A 178 19.86 5.10 -6.24
N THR A 179 18.81 4.99 -7.05
CA THR A 179 17.92 6.11 -7.41
C THR A 179 16.72 6.18 -6.47
N THR A 180 16.51 7.34 -5.83
CA THR A 180 15.35 7.60 -4.97
C THR A 180 14.22 8.20 -5.80
N VAL A 181 13.12 7.47 -5.89
CA VAL A 181 11.91 7.86 -6.63
C VAL A 181 10.78 8.16 -5.66
N TYR A 182 10.19 9.34 -5.79
CA TYR A 182 8.98 9.73 -5.10
C TYR A 182 7.75 9.43 -5.96
N TYR A 183 6.80 8.75 -5.35
CA TYR A 183 5.52 8.35 -5.92
C TYR A 183 4.40 9.11 -5.22
N GLU A 184 3.51 9.68 -5.99
CA GLU A 184 2.27 10.27 -5.51
C GLU A 184 1.13 9.76 -6.37
N THR A 185 0.02 9.39 -5.77
CA THR A 185 -1.17 9.01 -6.52
C THR A 185 -2.37 9.83 -6.08
N ASN A 186 -3.21 10.23 -7.02
CA ASN A 186 -4.47 10.93 -6.78
C ASN A 186 -5.42 10.66 -7.96
N ASN A 187 -6.67 10.25 -7.70
CA ASN A 187 -7.69 10.01 -8.73
C ASN A 187 -7.23 9.10 -9.89
N CYS A 188 -6.58 7.97 -9.56
CA CYS A 188 -6.01 7.00 -10.52
C CYS A 188 -4.93 7.59 -11.46
N VAL A 189 -4.29 8.69 -11.05
CA VAL A 189 -3.09 9.25 -11.69
C VAL A 189 -1.92 8.99 -10.75
N LEU A 190 -0.83 8.45 -11.27
CA LEU A 190 0.43 8.22 -10.58
C LEU A 190 1.47 9.23 -11.06
N THR A 191 1.93 10.11 -10.18
CA THR A 191 3.08 10.97 -10.41
C THR A 191 4.34 10.27 -9.90
N LYS A 192 5.34 10.09 -10.77
CA LYS A 192 6.69 9.64 -10.42
C LYS A 192 7.64 10.83 -10.52
N LYS A 193 8.50 11.04 -9.53
CA LYS A 193 9.52 12.11 -9.52
C LYS A 193 10.85 11.58 -9.02
N ILE A 194 11.94 11.87 -9.74
CA ILE A 194 13.29 11.51 -9.29
C ILE A 194 13.75 12.54 -8.25
N GLN A 195 13.97 12.09 -7.01
CA GLN A 195 14.42 12.96 -5.92
C GLN A 195 15.94 12.95 -5.76
N ALA A 196 16.57 11.78 -5.92
CA ALA A 196 18.01 11.62 -5.84
C ALA A 196 18.47 10.50 -6.79
N LEU A 197 19.71 10.60 -7.26
CA LEU A 197 20.41 9.54 -7.99
C LEU A 197 21.70 9.20 -7.23
N ASP A 198 22.30 8.06 -7.57
CA ASP A 198 23.59 7.68 -7.03
C ASP A 198 24.68 8.71 -7.44
N PRO A 199 25.55 9.16 -6.53
CA PRO A 199 26.60 10.12 -6.86
C PRO A 199 27.67 9.59 -7.83
N SER A 200 27.71 8.27 -8.09
CA SER A 200 28.59 7.66 -9.10
C SER A 200 28.10 7.84 -10.53
N GLU A 201 26.85 8.26 -10.74
CA GLU A 201 26.29 8.51 -12.06
C GLU A 201 26.99 9.70 -12.75
N PRO A 202 27.20 9.65 -14.09
CA PRO A 202 27.72 10.78 -14.84
C PRO A 202 26.87 12.03 -14.65
N LYS A 203 27.51 13.21 -14.53
CA LYS A 203 26.81 14.50 -14.31
C LYS A 203 25.73 14.78 -15.35
N GLU A 204 25.93 14.33 -16.58
CA GLU A 204 24.96 14.45 -17.66
C GLU A 204 23.65 13.69 -17.36
N ILE A 205 23.75 12.47 -16.83
CA ILE A 205 22.61 11.64 -16.43
C ILE A 205 21.91 12.26 -15.23
N VAL A 206 22.66 12.68 -14.21
CA VAL A 206 22.09 13.34 -13.03
C VAL A 206 21.29 14.57 -13.44
N ASN A 207 21.84 15.43 -14.29
CA ASN A 207 21.16 16.63 -14.76
C ASN A 207 19.95 16.33 -15.66
N ALA A 208 19.99 15.23 -16.42
CA ALA A 208 18.89 14.82 -17.28
C ALA A 208 17.67 14.36 -16.46
N PHE A 209 17.88 13.66 -15.35
CA PHE A 209 16.82 12.98 -14.59
C PHE A 209 16.42 13.68 -13.29
N LEU A 210 17.33 14.34 -12.59
CA LEU A 210 17.08 14.89 -11.26
C LEU A 210 15.95 15.92 -11.27
N GLY A 211 14.97 15.73 -10.39
CA GLY A 211 13.81 16.61 -10.25
C GLY A 211 12.77 16.50 -11.37
N LYS A 212 13.04 15.73 -12.44
CA LYS A 212 12.06 15.47 -13.49
C LYS A 212 10.97 14.54 -12.97
N SER A 213 9.77 14.72 -13.51
CA SER A 213 8.60 13.91 -13.17
C SER A 213 7.82 13.48 -14.41
N MET A 214 7.01 12.45 -14.24
CA MET A 214 5.99 12.04 -15.19
C MET A 214 4.70 11.69 -14.44
N THR A 215 3.58 11.73 -15.15
CA THR A 215 2.27 11.34 -14.66
C THR A 215 1.74 10.20 -15.51
N CYS A 216 1.34 9.11 -14.88
CA CYS A 216 0.82 7.90 -15.52
C CYS A 216 -0.63 7.69 -15.15
N LYS A 217 -1.49 7.46 -16.14
CA LYS A 217 -2.90 7.10 -15.91
C LYS A 217 -3.02 5.59 -15.77
N PHE A 218 -3.83 5.15 -14.81
CA PHE A 218 -4.12 3.73 -14.62
C PHE A 218 -5.60 3.53 -14.25
N ASN A 219 -6.09 2.31 -14.40
CA ASN A 219 -7.47 1.97 -14.07
C ASN A 219 -7.60 1.55 -12.60
N LYS A 220 -8.77 1.77 -12.01
CA LYS A 220 -9.09 1.31 -10.66
C LYS A 220 -8.88 -0.22 -10.56
N ASN A 221 -8.24 -0.68 -9.47
CA ASN A 221 -7.85 -2.09 -9.24
C ASN A 221 -6.82 -2.68 -10.20
N ASP A 222 -6.23 -1.89 -11.10
CA ASP A 222 -5.20 -2.33 -12.06
C ASP A 222 -3.78 -1.87 -11.65
N PHE A 223 -3.65 -1.26 -10.48
CA PHE A 223 -2.35 -0.82 -9.96
C PHE A 223 -1.56 -2.01 -9.43
N SER A 224 -0.44 -2.30 -10.08
CA SER A 224 0.46 -3.42 -9.77
C SER A 224 1.82 -2.97 -9.24
N LEU A 225 2.57 -3.91 -8.67
CA LEU A 225 3.94 -3.66 -8.16
C LEU A 225 4.91 -3.19 -9.27
N LEU A 226 4.64 -3.54 -10.53
CA LEU A 226 5.46 -3.11 -11.67
C LEU A 226 5.50 -1.59 -11.84
N PHE A 227 4.47 -0.87 -11.40
CA PHE A 227 4.47 0.60 -11.41
C PHE A 227 5.51 1.20 -10.45
N LEU A 228 5.87 0.48 -9.37
CA LEU A 228 6.79 0.94 -8.33
C LEU A 228 8.21 0.40 -8.53
N ASN A 229 8.37 -0.79 -9.10
CA ASN A 229 9.69 -1.43 -9.24
C ASN A 229 10.39 -1.09 -10.54
N SER A 230 9.69 -0.45 -11.48
CA SER A 230 10.25 -0.05 -12.76
C SER A 230 9.90 1.40 -13.08
N ILE A 231 10.93 2.18 -13.40
CA ILE A 231 10.76 3.54 -13.94
C ILE A 231 10.15 3.45 -15.34
N THR A 232 10.56 2.47 -16.14
CA THR A 232 10.13 2.26 -17.53
C THR A 232 8.82 1.47 -17.66
N GLY A 233 8.37 0.80 -16.60
CA GLY A 233 7.12 0.07 -16.58
C GLY A 233 5.93 0.96 -16.91
N TYR A 234 5.15 0.57 -17.92
CA TYR A 234 3.96 1.27 -18.41
C TYR A 234 4.22 2.70 -18.92
N LEU A 235 5.42 2.96 -19.48
CA LEU A 235 5.80 4.28 -20.01
C LEU A 235 4.80 4.83 -21.07
N GLU A 236 4.12 3.94 -21.79
CA GLU A 236 3.12 4.27 -22.80
C GLU A 236 1.93 5.05 -22.21
N ALA A 237 1.53 4.73 -20.97
CA ALA A 237 0.43 5.39 -20.28
C ALA A 237 0.87 6.61 -19.44
N CYS A 238 2.14 6.99 -19.53
CA CYS A 238 2.73 8.12 -18.83
C CYS A 238 2.94 9.31 -19.76
N ASP A 239 2.98 10.51 -19.20
CA ASP A 239 3.31 11.75 -19.90
C ASP A 239 4.18 12.64 -19.00
N GLY A 240 5.09 13.42 -19.60
CA GLY A 240 5.89 14.43 -18.89
C GLY A 240 7.39 14.33 -19.16
N PRO A 241 8.17 15.31 -18.66
CA PRO A 241 9.56 15.49 -19.03
C PRO A 241 10.48 14.32 -18.64
N LEU A 242 10.11 13.53 -17.62
CA LEU A 242 10.86 12.32 -17.28
C LEU A 242 10.72 11.24 -18.35
N LYS A 243 9.51 11.05 -18.92
CA LYS A 243 9.28 10.12 -20.03
C LYS A 243 10.07 10.53 -21.28
N ASP A 244 10.03 11.82 -21.62
CA ASP A 244 10.70 12.33 -22.82
C ASP A 244 12.21 12.04 -22.76
N LYS A 245 12.83 12.22 -21.59
CA LYS A 245 14.25 11.90 -21.37
C LYS A 245 14.57 10.42 -21.42
N ILE A 246 13.68 9.58 -20.91
CA ILE A 246 13.82 8.12 -21.04
C ILE A 246 13.79 7.73 -22.53
N ILE A 247 12.81 8.23 -23.29
CA ILE A 247 12.68 7.91 -24.73
C ILE A 247 13.87 8.44 -25.52
N GLU A 248 14.35 9.66 -25.23
CA GLU A 248 15.51 10.25 -25.89
C GLU A 248 16.78 9.41 -25.73
N ILE A 249 16.98 8.83 -24.55
CA ILE A 249 18.17 8.00 -24.23
C ILE A 249 18.00 6.58 -24.75
N THR A 250 16.83 5.96 -24.54
CA THR A 250 16.58 4.57 -24.97
C THR A 250 16.41 4.44 -26.48
N GLY A 251 15.82 5.43 -27.16
CA GLY A 251 15.59 5.40 -28.61
C GLY A 251 16.84 5.64 -29.47
N ARG A 252 18.00 5.88 -28.87
CA ARG A 252 19.30 5.97 -29.56
C ARG A 252 20.10 4.65 -29.54
N MET A 253 19.57 3.59 -28.92
CA MET A 253 20.15 2.24 -28.94
C MET A 253 19.44 1.38 -29.98
#